data_AF-A0A2P2DVK5-F1
#
_entry.id   AF-A0A2P2DVK5-F1
#
_cell.length_a   1.000
_cell.length_b   1.000
_cell.length_c   1.000
_cell.angle_alpha   90.00
_cell.angle_beta   90.00
_cell.angle_gamma   90.00
#
_symmetry.space_group_name_H-M   'P 1'
#
loop_
_entity.id
_entity.type
_entity.pdbx_description
1 polymer ?
#
loop_
_entity_poly.entity_id
_entity_poly.type
_entity_poly.pdbx_seq_one_letter_code
_entity_poly.pdbx_strand_id
1 'polypeptide(L)'
;MSIKIKELFTLSFKKPGLSQEESGLEEKKKAVSEKLEAAFSRAESLEILNANSKWEDANLLVKPLAQDCLKLYLMLNDKNPGLESNDLQKAVAEVTNVPAKLKLKLEYILNFERSTSFLEAKDLERTEGLFTSFLNDLERLFSKKKRAEWNTALSKQKRIWNLQFLTLFIVLFSVSSGTFYYKIRFPKLASTDIRIYALNEENPGVRLEHSAFSKINVSENGNWVTYEFIWDAPILAGQLRIDPTEQARIRIQLKELQLFDEKGSLVFSHSFIWGADLLPENKFQYGSIHELKNSGKPFPGKEIELESLGTDPALHLLLPRSQKIKKATLVIRHTEIKNQFK
;
A
#
# COMPACT_ATOMS: atom_id res chain seq x y z
N MET A 1 34.67 -0.70 10.22
CA MET A 1 34.49 0.45 11.15
C MET A 1 33.01 0.58 11.48
N SER A 2 32.62 0.58 12.76
CA SER A 2 31.20 0.62 13.17
C SER A 2 30.65 2.04 13.23
N ILE A 3 29.42 2.23 12.76
CA ILE A 3 28.66 3.48 12.93
C ILE A 3 28.17 3.51 14.37
N LYS A 4 28.46 4.58 15.11
CA LYS A 4 27.96 4.73 16.48
C LYS A 4 26.48 5.08 16.43
N ILE A 5 25.65 4.44 17.26
CA ILE A 5 24.19 4.67 17.33
C ILE A 5 23.88 6.17 17.52
N LYS A 6 24.67 6.88 18.30
CA LYS A 6 24.54 8.33 18.52
C LYS A 6 24.61 9.16 17.21
N GLU A 7 25.42 8.73 16.24
CA GLU A 7 25.58 9.41 14.94
C GLU A 7 24.29 9.32 14.10
N LEU A 8 23.44 8.31 14.33
CA LEU A 8 22.15 8.18 13.64
C LEU A 8 21.12 9.19 14.16
N PHE A 9 21.25 9.69 15.38
CA PHE A 9 20.28 10.63 15.97
C PHE A 9 20.74 12.09 15.95
N THR A 10 22.02 12.35 15.67
CA THR A 10 22.52 13.71 15.43
C THR A 10 22.32 14.11 13.97
N LEU A 11 21.34 14.97 13.70
CA LEU A 11 21.11 15.53 12.37
C LEU A 11 22.19 16.57 12.03
N SER A 12 23.16 16.18 11.22
CA SER A 12 24.09 17.12 10.57
C SER A 12 23.83 17.10 9.07
N PHE A 13 23.21 18.16 8.56
CA PHE A 13 22.97 18.35 7.13
C PHE A 13 24.17 18.98 6.40
N LYS A 14 25.22 19.35 7.13
CA LYS A 14 26.42 19.92 6.52
C LYS A 14 27.21 18.81 5.82
N LYS A 15 27.56 19.04 4.55
CA LYS A 15 28.54 18.19 3.86
C LYS A 15 29.86 18.25 4.63
N PRO A 16 30.54 17.11 4.85
CA PRO A 16 31.86 17.12 5.46
C PRO A 16 32.84 17.85 4.54
N GLY A 17 33.81 18.55 5.12
CA GLY A 17 34.96 19.05 4.36
C GLY A 17 35.77 17.87 3.85
N LEU A 18 36.12 17.87 2.57
CA LEU A 18 36.91 16.82 1.93
C LEU A 18 38.38 17.26 1.87
N SER A 19 39.30 16.32 2.09
CA SER A 19 40.71 16.56 1.74
C SER A 19 40.88 16.64 0.22
N GLN A 20 42.01 17.17 -0.26
CA GLN A 20 42.32 17.23 -1.69
C GLN A 20 42.35 15.82 -2.33
N GLU A 21 42.87 14.83 -1.61
CA GLU A 21 42.85 13.42 -2.02
C GLU A 21 41.43 12.86 -2.11
N GLU A 22 40.58 13.13 -1.11
CA GLU A 22 39.18 12.69 -1.11
C GLU A 22 38.37 13.36 -2.23
N SER A 23 38.66 14.63 -2.55
CA SER A 23 38.04 15.34 -3.67
C SER A 23 38.38 14.65 -5.00
N GLY A 24 39.65 14.30 -5.22
CA GLY A 24 40.08 13.55 -6.40
C GLY A 24 39.42 12.17 -6.51
N LEU A 25 39.21 11.49 -5.38
CA LEU A 25 38.46 10.22 -5.36
C LEU A 25 36.97 10.40 -5.70
N GLU A 26 36.31 11.47 -5.25
CA GLU A 26 34.92 11.75 -5.62
C GLU A 26 34.77 12.11 -7.10
N GLU A 27 35.69 12.91 -7.65
CA GLU A 27 35.74 13.21 -9.08
C GLU A 27 35.95 11.94 -9.90
N LYS A 28 36.86 11.07 -9.47
CA LYS A 28 37.09 9.77 -10.10
C LYS A 28 35.85 8.90 -10.07
N LYS A 29 35.15 8.81 -8.93
CA LYS A 29 33.88 8.06 -8.83
C LYS A 29 32.84 8.59 -9.80
N LYS A 30 32.71 9.92 -9.89
CA LYS A 30 31.75 10.59 -10.77
C LYS A 30 32.08 10.27 -12.23
N ALA A 31 33.33 10.44 -12.65
CA ALA A 31 33.78 10.15 -14.00
C ALA A 31 33.60 8.67 -14.40
N VAL A 32 33.89 7.73 -13.48
CA VAL A 32 33.63 6.29 -13.73
C VAL A 32 32.14 6.01 -13.83
N SER A 33 31.31 6.60 -12.96
CA SER A 33 29.84 6.44 -12.99
C SER A 33 29.25 6.92 -14.32
N GLU A 34 29.61 8.12 -14.76
CA GLU A 34 29.12 8.72 -16.01
C GLU A 34 29.52 7.89 -17.23
N LYS A 35 30.77 7.40 -17.28
CA LYS A 35 31.22 6.53 -18.38
C LYS A 35 30.56 5.15 -18.36
N LEU A 36 30.27 4.63 -17.18
CA LEU A 36 29.59 3.35 -17.01
C LEU A 36 28.14 3.45 -17.48
N GLU A 37 27.44 4.52 -17.11
CA GLU A 37 26.08 4.85 -17.61
C GLU A 37 26.08 5.02 -19.14
N ALA A 38 27.05 5.74 -19.71
CA ALA A 38 27.18 5.90 -21.15
C ALA A 38 27.44 4.57 -21.88
N ALA A 39 28.25 3.68 -21.30
CA ALA A 39 28.51 2.36 -21.87
C ALA A 39 27.27 1.46 -21.80
N PHE A 40 26.52 1.48 -20.70
CA PHE A 40 25.25 0.77 -20.58
C PHE A 40 24.21 1.28 -21.59
N SER A 41 24.06 2.61 -21.74
CA SER A 41 23.14 3.19 -22.73
C SER A 41 23.48 2.77 -24.17
N ARG A 42 24.77 2.64 -24.50
CA ARG A 42 25.20 2.12 -25.81
C ARG A 42 24.96 0.62 -25.97
N ALA A 43 25.14 -0.17 -24.91
CA ALA A 43 24.81 -1.59 -24.92
C ALA A 43 23.30 -1.82 -25.10
N GLU A 44 22.47 -1.02 -24.44
CA GLU A 44 21.00 -1.02 -24.63
C GLU A 44 20.63 -0.61 -26.07
N SER A 45 21.32 0.38 -26.63
CA SER A 45 21.12 0.76 -28.04
C SER A 45 21.47 -0.39 -29.00
N LEU A 46 22.52 -1.16 -28.70
CA LEU A 46 22.89 -2.36 -29.45
C LEU A 46 21.79 -3.44 -29.36
N GLU A 47 21.29 -3.73 -28.15
CA GLU A 47 20.18 -4.66 -27.92
C GLU A 47 18.92 -4.26 -28.71
N ILE A 48 18.56 -2.97 -28.70
CA ILE A 48 17.41 -2.44 -29.45
C ILE A 48 17.60 -2.63 -30.97
N LEU A 49 18.80 -2.35 -31.50
CA LEU A 49 19.08 -2.53 -32.93
C LEU A 49 19.01 -4.01 -33.33
N ASN A 50 19.50 -4.90 -32.48
CA ASN A 50 19.44 -6.34 -32.67
C ASN A 50 18.00 -6.84 -32.69
N ALA A 51 17.21 -6.45 -31.69
CA ALA A 51 15.80 -6.81 -31.60
C ALA A 51 14.98 -6.35 -32.83
N ASN A 52 15.40 -5.25 -33.48
CA ASN A 52 14.78 -4.71 -34.69
C ASN A 52 15.44 -5.18 -35.99
N SER A 53 16.33 -6.17 -35.94
CA SER A 53 17.05 -6.71 -37.10
C SER A 53 17.85 -5.68 -37.90
N LYS A 54 18.33 -4.61 -37.26
CA LYS A 54 19.18 -3.57 -37.87
C LYS A 54 20.66 -3.88 -37.64
N TRP A 55 21.13 -5.00 -38.21
CA TRP A 55 22.42 -5.59 -37.89
C TRP A 55 23.62 -4.75 -38.36
N GLU A 56 23.47 -4.00 -39.45
CA GLU A 56 24.50 -3.10 -39.97
C GLU A 56 24.74 -1.93 -39.01
N ASP A 57 23.65 -1.30 -38.54
CA ASP A 57 23.70 -0.23 -37.55
C ASP A 57 24.25 -0.74 -36.21
N ALA A 58 23.85 -1.95 -35.82
CA ALA A 58 24.31 -2.59 -34.59
C ALA A 58 25.83 -2.83 -34.62
N ASN A 59 26.36 -3.32 -35.74
CA ASN A 59 27.80 -3.51 -35.95
C ASN A 59 28.61 -2.21 -35.74
N LEU A 60 28.06 -1.05 -36.09
CA LEU A 60 28.73 0.24 -35.88
C LEU A 60 28.90 0.59 -34.40
N LEU A 61 28.05 0.08 -33.51
CA LEU A 61 28.10 0.35 -32.07
C LEU A 61 29.06 -0.57 -31.30
N VAL A 62 29.38 -1.75 -31.85
CA VAL A 62 30.17 -2.76 -31.15
C VAL A 62 31.60 -2.28 -30.87
N LYS A 63 32.27 -1.67 -31.85
CA LYS A 63 33.66 -1.20 -31.70
C LYS A 63 33.78 -0.02 -30.71
N PRO A 64 32.93 1.02 -30.77
CA PRO A 64 32.88 2.04 -29.72
C PRO A 64 32.60 1.45 -28.33
N LEU A 65 31.67 0.50 -28.22
CA LEU A 65 31.35 -0.17 -26.95
C LEU A 65 32.56 -0.95 -26.39
N ALA A 66 33.31 -1.63 -27.26
CA ALA A 66 34.57 -2.28 -26.90
C ALA A 66 35.57 -1.28 -26.30
N GLN A 67 35.77 -0.14 -26.95
CA GLN A 67 36.67 0.91 -26.46
C GLN A 67 36.22 1.46 -25.11
N ASP A 68 34.91 1.68 -24.90
CA ASP A 68 34.40 2.16 -23.63
C ASP A 68 34.62 1.16 -22.50
N CYS A 69 34.40 -0.13 -22.77
CA CYS A 69 34.66 -1.21 -21.83
C CYS A 69 36.15 -1.25 -21.42
N LEU A 70 37.07 -1.14 -22.38
CA LEU A 70 38.52 -1.12 -22.10
C LEU A 70 38.93 0.12 -21.32
N LYS A 71 38.43 1.30 -21.69
CA LYS A 71 38.70 2.56 -20.97
C LYS A 71 38.18 2.52 -19.54
N LEU A 72 36.97 2.01 -19.33
CA LEU A 72 36.41 1.79 -17.98
C LEU A 72 37.27 0.85 -17.17
N TYR A 73 37.71 -0.26 -17.76
CA TYR A 73 38.61 -1.22 -17.12
C TYR A 73 39.94 -0.57 -16.69
N LEU A 74 40.55 0.26 -17.53
CA LEU A 74 41.78 1.00 -17.20
C LEU A 74 41.55 2.01 -16.08
N MET A 75 40.45 2.77 -16.11
CA MET A 75 40.11 3.74 -15.06
C MET A 75 39.93 3.07 -13.69
N LEU A 76 39.31 1.89 -13.66
CA LEU A 76 39.14 1.10 -12.45
C LEU A 76 40.48 0.61 -11.88
N ASN A 77 41.49 0.43 -12.73
CA ASN A 77 42.83 -0.03 -12.35
C ASN A 77 43.88 1.09 -12.28
N ASP A 78 43.44 2.36 -12.19
CA ASP A 78 44.34 3.52 -12.03
C ASP A 78 45.33 3.73 -13.21
N LYS A 79 44.96 3.25 -14.40
CA LYS A 79 45.73 3.41 -15.64
C LYS A 79 45.13 4.53 -16.51
N ASN A 80 45.96 5.13 -17.37
CA ASN A 80 45.52 6.22 -18.26
C ASN A 80 44.50 5.72 -19.31
N PRO A 81 43.26 6.23 -19.32
CA PRO A 81 42.24 5.83 -20.30
C PRO A 81 42.28 6.65 -21.60
N GLY A 82 43.10 7.70 -21.68
CA GLY A 82 43.20 8.60 -22.85
C GLY A 82 44.13 8.09 -23.95
N LEU A 83 44.48 6.81 -23.93
CA LEU A 83 45.36 6.18 -24.90
C LEU A 83 44.63 5.92 -26.23
N GLU A 84 45.37 5.92 -27.33
CA GLU A 84 44.86 5.48 -28.64
C GLU A 84 44.62 3.97 -28.66
N SER A 85 43.85 3.47 -29.64
CA SER A 85 43.43 2.05 -29.77
C SER A 85 44.57 1.04 -29.53
N ASN A 86 45.71 1.24 -30.20
CA ASN A 86 46.85 0.32 -30.09
C ASN A 86 47.54 0.37 -28.72
N ASP A 87 47.51 1.53 -28.05
CA ASP A 87 48.12 1.72 -26.73
C ASP A 87 47.19 1.31 -25.59
N LEU A 88 45.86 1.38 -25.79
CA LEU A 88 44.86 0.84 -24.87
C LEU A 88 45.10 -0.65 -24.62
N GLN A 89 45.37 -1.43 -25.67
CA GLN A 89 45.61 -2.86 -25.54
C GLN A 89 46.86 -3.18 -24.70
N LYS A 90 47.96 -2.44 -24.93
CA LYS A 90 49.19 -2.60 -24.16
C LYS A 90 48.96 -2.26 -22.69
N ALA A 91 48.29 -1.14 -22.42
CA ALA A 91 47.96 -0.73 -21.07
C ALA A 91 47.05 -1.71 -20.32
N VAL A 92 46.14 -2.39 -21.04
CA VAL A 92 45.29 -3.45 -20.48
C VAL A 92 46.12 -4.70 -20.14
N ALA A 93 47.07 -5.07 -21.00
CA ALA A 93 47.96 -6.22 -20.78
C ALA A 93 48.91 -6.02 -19.59
N GLU A 94 49.26 -4.77 -19.26
CA GLU A 94 50.07 -4.41 -18.08
C GLU A 94 49.32 -4.54 -16.74
N VAL A 95 48.00 -4.77 -16.74
CA VAL A 95 47.23 -4.95 -15.50
C VAL A 95 47.44 -6.37 -14.97
N THR A 96 48.30 -6.51 -13.95
CA THR A 96 48.80 -7.81 -13.48
C THR A 96 47.87 -8.61 -12.56
N ASN A 97 46.65 -8.14 -12.26
CA ASN A 97 45.73 -8.78 -11.30
C ASN A 97 44.28 -8.86 -11.81
N VAL A 98 44.07 -9.50 -12.97
CA VAL A 98 42.73 -9.68 -13.56
C VAL A 98 42.04 -10.93 -12.98
N PRO A 99 40.84 -10.83 -12.39
CA PRO A 99 40.06 -12.00 -12.00
C PRO A 99 39.83 -12.93 -13.20
N ALA A 100 40.01 -14.25 -13.00
CA ALA A 100 39.96 -15.23 -14.11
C ALA A 100 38.67 -15.14 -14.96
N LYS A 101 37.52 -14.90 -14.32
CA LYS A 101 36.23 -14.71 -15.01
C LYS A 101 36.18 -13.47 -15.91
N LEU A 102 36.90 -12.41 -15.51
CA LEU A 102 36.98 -11.16 -16.27
C LEU A 102 37.96 -11.30 -17.44
N LYS A 103 39.03 -12.08 -17.26
CA LYS A 103 40.11 -12.25 -18.23
C LYS A 103 39.62 -12.81 -19.56
N LEU A 104 38.79 -13.85 -19.55
CA LEU A 104 38.25 -14.46 -20.78
C LEU A 104 37.39 -13.47 -21.59
N LYS A 105 36.55 -12.68 -20.90
CA LYS A 105 35.72 -11.64 -21.55
C LYS A 105 36.58 -10.49 -22.07
N LEU A 106 37.61 -10.12 -21.32
CA LEU A 106 38.57 -9.08 -21.71
C LEU A 106 39.36 -9.48 -22.96
N GLU A 107 39.83 -10.73 -23.03
CA GLU A 107 40.49 -11.28 -24.22
C GLU A 107 39.57 -11.27 -25.44
N TYR A 108 38.28 -11.60 -25.25
CA TYR A 108 37.28 -11.52 -26.31
C TYR A 108 37.09 -10.08 -26.82
N ILE A 109 36.95 -9.11 -25.92
CA ILE A 109 36.77 -7.68 -26.27
C ILE A 109 38.02 -7.13 -26.98
N LEU A 110 39.23 -7.50 -26.52
CA LEU A 110 40.49 -7.11 -27.14
C LEU A 110 40.64 -7.69 -28.55
N ASN A 111 40.24 -8.95 -28.76
CA ASN A 111 40.27 -9.58 -30.07
C ASN A 111 39.25 -8.94 -31.02
N PHE A 112 38.08 -8.53 -30.49
CA PHE A 112 37.06 -7.87 -31.30
C PHE A 112 37.48 -6.48 -31.77
N GLU A 113 38.14 -5.71 -30.91
CA GLU A 113 38.66 -4.38 -31.27
C GLU A 113 39.66 -4.42 -32.44
N ARG A 114 40.34 -5.56 -32.63
CA ARG A 114 41.26 -5.84 -33.75
C ARG A 114 40.55 -6.27 -35.04
N SER A 115 39.32 -6.76 -34.95
CA SER A 115 38.58 -7.24 -36.11
C SER A 115 38.07 -6.08 -36.96
N THR A 116 38.23 -6.18 -38.28
CA THR A 116 37.66 -5.25 -39.26
C THR A 116 36.42 -5.83 -39.95
N SER A 117 36.05 -7.08 -39.68
CA SER A 117 34.90 -7.73 -40.31
C SER A 117 33.61 -7.44 -39.54
N PHE A 118 32.54 -7.15 -40.30
CA PHE A 118 31.18 -7.16 -39.77
C PHE A 118 30.84 -8.55 -39.22
N LEU A 119 30.17 -8.59 -38.07
CA LEU A 119 29.64 -9.82 -37.49
C LEU A 119 28.34 -10.23 -38.16
N GLU A 120 28.15 -11.53 -38.30
CA GLU A 120 26.85 -12.12 -38.62
C GLU A 120 25.87 -11.94 -37.46
N ALA A 121 24.56 -11.90 -37.75
CA ALA A 121 23.51 -11.62 -36.77
C ALA A 121 23.61 -12.50 -35.49
N LYS A 122 23.88 -13.80 -35.65
CA LYS A 122 24.02 -14.74 -34.52
C LYS A 122 25.22 -14.43 -33.62
N ASP A 123 26.33 -14.00 -34.21
CA ASP A 123 27.53 -13.63 -33.45
C ASP A 123 27.35 -12.26 -32.78
N LEU A 124 26.50 -11.42 -33.35
CA LEU A 124 26.23 -10.09 -32.86
C LEU A 124 25.31 -10.11 -31.61
N GLU A 125 24.27 -10.95 -31.58
CA GLU A 125 23.50 -11.24 -30.36
C GLU A 125 24.38 -11.81 -29.24
N ARG A 126 25.29 -12.74 -29.59
CA ARG A 126 26.24 -13.31 -28.63
C ARG A 126 27.19 -12.25 -28.09
N THR A 127 27.64 -11.35 -28.95
CA THR A 127 28.55 -10.25 -28.61
C THR A 127 27.89 -9.23 -27.71
N GLU A 128 26.63 -8.87 -27.98
CA GLU A 128 25.79 -8.04 -27.11
C GLU A 128 25.70 -8.62 -25.69
N GLY A 129 25.33 -9.90 -25.57
CA GLY A 129 25.25 -10.59 -24.28
C GLY A 129 26.60 -10.61 -23.54
N LEU A 130 27.72 -10.72 -24.25
CA LEU A 130 29.07 -10.64 -23.68
C LEU A 130 29.39 -9.24 -23.16
N PHE A 131 29.06 -8.18 -23.92
CA PHE A 131 29.28 -6.80 -23.49
C PHE A 131 28.45 -6.43 -22.26
N THR A 132 27.15 -6.74 -22.26
CA THR A 132 26.27 -6.51 -21.11
C THR A 132 26.77 -7.27 -19.88
N SER A 133 27.20 -8.53 -20.07
CA SER A 133 27.79 -9.32 -19.00
C SER A 133 29.12 -8.74 -18.48
N PHE A 134 29.95 -8.17 -19.35
CA PHE A 134 31.22 -7.54 -18.96
C PHE A 134 30.99 -6.21 -18.23
N LEU A 135 30.06 -5.37 -18.70
CA LEU A 135 29.68 -4.13 -18.02
C LEU A 135 29.15 -4.39 -16.60
N ASN A 136 28.34 -5.42 -16.42
CA ASN A 136 27.90 -5.88 -15.09
C ASN A 136 29.07 -6.26 -14.18
N ASP A 137 30.10 -6.91 -14.72
CA ASP A 137 31.29 -7.23 -13.94
C ASP A 137 32.12 -5.97 -13.61
N LEU A 138 32.24 -5.01 -14.53
CA LEU A 138 32.87 -3.71 -14.28
C LEU A 138 32.11 -2.90 -13.23
N GLU A 139 30.79 -2.90 -13.25
CA GLU A 139 29.95 -2.25 -12.23
C GLU A 139 30.15 -2.88 -10.85
N ARG A 140 30.25 -4.21 -10.78
CA ARG A 140 30.57 -4.93 -9.54
C ARG A 140 31.96 -4.56 -9.02
N LEU A 141 32.96 -4.48 -9.91
CA LEU A 141 34.31 -4.04 -9.55
C LEU A 141 34.31 -2.59 -9.05
N PHE A 142 33.61 -1.69 -9.74
CA PHE A 142 33.42 -0.30 -9.33
C PHE A 142 32.77 -0.21 -7.95
N SER A 143 31.69 -0.96 -7.72
CA SER A 143 31.00 -1.03 -6.43
C SER A 143 31.91 -1.54 -5.31
N LYS A 144 32.75 -2.54 -5.60
CA LYS A 144 33.73 -3.07 -4.64
C LYS A 144 34.78 -2.01 -4.30
N LYS A 145 35.38 -1.35 -5.30
CA LYS A 145 36.35 -0.26 -5.11
C LYS A 145 35.75 0.92 -4.35
N LYS A 146 34.52 1.33 -4.70
CA LYS A 146 33.77 2.39 -4.00
C LYS A 146 33.56 2.11 -2.51
N ARG A 147 33.36 0.84 -2.14
CA ARG A 147 33.16 0.42 -0.74
C ARG A 147 34.47 0.23 0.03
N ALA A 148 35.50 -0.30 -0.61
CA ALA A 148 36.74 -0.72 0.04
C ALA A 148 37.84 0.35 -0.02
N GLU A 149 38.14 0.86 -1.22
CA GLU A 149 39.32 1.68 -1.51
C GLU A 149 38.97 3.17 -1.59
N TRP A 150 37.86 3.50 -2.25
CA TRP A 150 37.47 4.89 -2.48
C TRP A 150 36.49 5.38 -1.40
N ASN A 151 36.57 4.88 -0.18
CA ASN A 151 35.65 5.32 0.87
C ASN A 151 36.07 6.68 1.42
N THR A 152 35.18 7.68 1.34
CA THR A 152 35.44 9.08 1.75
C THR A 152 34.53 9.49 2.91
N ALA A 153 34.85 10.60 3.57
CA ALA A 153 33.98 11.23 4.57
C ALA A 153 32.56 11.50 4.02
N LEU A 154 32.44 11.94 2.77
CA LEU A 154 31.14 12.14 2.11
C LEU A 154 30.38 10.82 1.91
N SER A 155 31.08 9.74 1.57
CA SER A 155 30.46 8.41 1.42
C SER A 155 29.88 7.91 2.74
N LYS A 156 30.61 8.12 3.85
CA LYS A 156 30.13 7.82 5.21
C LYS A 156 28.90 8.66 5.54
N GLN A 157 28.94 9.97 5.27
CA GLN A 157 27.81 10.87 5.57
C GLN A 157 26.56 10.52 4.77
N LYS A 158 26.69 10.25 3.47
CA LYS A 158 25.57 9.77 2.63
C LYS A 158 24.94 8.50 3.20
N ARG A 159 25.74 7.56 3.69
CA ARG A 159 25.24 6.33 4.33
C ARG A 159 24.47 6.64 5.62
N ILE A 160 24.96 7.56 6.45
CA ILE A 160 24.27 8.01 7.66
C ILE A 160 22.93 8.66 7.29
N TRP A 161 22.91 9.57 6.31
CA TRP A 161 21.68 10.21 5.84
C TRP A 161 20.67 9.21 5.31
N ASN A 162 21.09 8.21 4.52
CA ASN A 162 20.18 7.18 4.02
C ASN A 162 19.57 6.35 5.16
N LEU A 163 20.37 6.00 6.18
CA LEU A 163 19.86 5.28 7.36
C LEU A 163 18.92 6.15 8.19
N GLN A 164 19.23 7.44 8.37
CA GLN A 164 18.37 8.42 9.04
C GLN A 164 17.03 8.55 8.32
N PHE A 165 17.06 8.71 6.99
CA PHE A 165 15.86 8.82 6.17
C PHE A 165 15.01 7.55 6.25
N LEU A 166 15.63 6.37 6.13
CA LEU A 166 14.92 5.09 6.26
C LEU A 166 14.27 4.93 7.64
N THR A 167 14.99 5.31 8.70
CA THR A 167 14.47 5.24 10.08
C THR A 167 13.28 6.19 10.25
N LEU A 168 13.41 7.44 9.78
CA LEU A 168 12.32 8.41 9.81
C LEU A 168 11.10 7.91 9.03
N PHE A 169 11.31 7.34 7.85
CA PHE A 169 10.25 6.76 7.03
C PHE A 169 9.52 5.65 7.77
N ILE A 170 10.25 4.70 8.38
CA ILE A 170 9.65 3.61 9.16
C ILE A 170 8.81 4.16 10.31
N VAL A 171 9.33 5.12 11.09
CA VAL A 171 8.61 5.73 12.20
C VAL A 171 7.33 6.43 11.72
N LEU A 172 7.42 7.25 10.68
CA LEU A 172 6.27 7.95 10.10
C LEU A 172 5.23 6.96 9.56
N PHE A 173 5.68 5.91 8.89
CA PHE A 173 4.81 4.86 8.37
C PHE A 173 4.12 4.11 9.51
N SER A 174 4.83 3.74 10.58
CA SER A 174 4.25 3.08 11.75
C SER A 174 3.22 3.96 12.47
N VAL A 175 3.50 5.26 12.65
CA VAL A 175 2.54 6.19 13.27
C VAL A 175 1.30 6.38 12.39
N SER A 176 1.50 6.56 11.09
CA SER A 176 0.40 6.77 10.14
C SER A 176 -0.48 5.53 9.98
N SER A 177 0.13 4.35 9.85
CA SER A 177 -0.58 3.08 9.78
C SER A 177 -1.30 2.76 11.09
N GLY A 178 -0.67 3.01 12.24
CA GLY A 178 -1.29 2.83 13.55
C GLY A 178 -2.50 3.73 13.76
N THR A 179 -2.42 5.01 13.39
CA THR A 179 -3.55 5.95 13.48
C THR A 179 -4.68 5.60 12.50
N PHE A 180 -4.36 5.18 11.28
CA PHE A 180 -5.34 4.73 10.29
C PHE A 180 -6.05 3.45 10.75
N TYR A 181 -5.29 2.46 11.21
CA TYR A 181 -5.82 1.23 11.79
C TYR A 181 -6.76 1.53 12.97
N TYR A 182 -6.36 2.41 13.89
CA TYR A 182 -7.18 2.79 15.02
C TYR A 182 -8.50 3.43 14.58
N LYS A 183 -8.48 4.35 13.61
CA LYS A 183 -9.70 4.99 13.08
C LYS A 183 -10.65 3.99 12.42
N ILE A 184 -10.14 2.99 11.70
CA ILE A 184 -10.95 1.95 11.07
C ILE A 184 -11.51 0.97 12.11
N ARG A 185 -10.70 0.57 13.09
CA ARG A 185 -11.10 -0.42 14.08
C ARG A 185 -12.03 0.16 15.15
N PHE A 186 -11.86 1.43 15.48
CA PHE A 186 -12.61 2.14 16.52
C PHE A 186 -13.13 3.48 15.97
N PRO A 187 -14.04 3.44 14.99
CA PRO A 187 -14.56 4.66 14.41
C PRO A 187 -15.40 5.41 15.45
N LYS A 188 -15.33 6.75 15.44
CA LYS A 188 -16.18 7.59 16.29
C LYS A 188 -17.60 7.61 15.75
N LEU A 189 -18.59 7.74 16.63
CA LEU A 189 -19.98 7.81 16.21
C LEU A 189 -20.22 9.06 15.34
N ALA A 190 -20.69 8.88 14.11
CA ALA A 190 -21.07 9.95 13.20
C ALA A 190 -22.60 10.13 13.17
N SER A 191 -23.05 11.30 12.71
CA SER A 191 -24.48 11.60 12.52
C SER A 191 -24.95 11.00 11.18
N THR A 192 -25.11 9.68 11.15
CA THR A 192 -25.70 8.94 10.02
C THR A 192 -27.21 8.79 10.21
N ASP A 193 -27.90 8.30 9.19
CA ASP A 193 -29.33 7.99 9.31
C ASP A 193 -29.55 6.66 10.04
N ILE A 194 -30.68 6.59 10.73
CA ILE A 194 -31.40 5.39 11.13
C ILE A 194 -32.56 5.30 10.15
N ARG A 195 -32.82 4.13 9.56
CA ARG A 195 -33.92 3.95 8.60
C ARG A 195 -34.81 2.78 8.99
N ILE A 196 -36.10 2.93 8.75
CA ILE A 196 -37.08 1.87 8.86
C ILE A 196 -37.82 1.75 7.53
N TYR A 197 -37.82 0.56 6.96
CA TYR A 197 -38.56 0.23 5.74
C TYR A 197 -39.76 -0.64 6.07
N ALA A 198 -40.92 -0.25 5.55
CA ALA A 198 -42.14 -1.04 5.58
C ALA A 198 -42.18 -1.98 4.37
N LEU A 199 -42.14 -3.29 4.62
CA LEU A 199 -42.12 -4.33 3.61
C LEU A 199 -43.42 -5.14 3.65
N ASN A 200 -43.86 -5.64 2.50
CA ASN A 200 -44.99 -6.57 2.38
C ASN A 200 -44.80 -7.50 1.17
N GLU A 201 -45.71 -8.47 0.97
CA GLU A 201 -45.59 -9.43 -0.13
C GLU A 201 -45.63 -8.75 -1.52
N GLU A 202 -46.38 -7.66 -1.65
CA GLU A 202 -46.48 -6.87 -2.88
C GLU A 202 -45.23 -6.01 -3.14
N ASN A 203 -44.50 -5.66 -2.08
CA ASN A 203 -43.32 -4.80 -2.07
C ASN A 203 -42.24 -5.40 -1.16
N PRO A 204 -41.57 -6.47 -1.60
CA PRO A 204 -40.58 -7.18 -0.79
C PRO A 204 -39.23 -6.44 -0.70
N GLY A 205 -39.05 -5.34 -1.45
CA GLY A 205 -37.78 -4.64 -1.60
C GLY A 205 -37.69 -3.31 -0.82
N VAL A 206 -36.46 -2.88 -0.58
CA VAL A 206 -36.11 -1.61 0.05
C VAL A 206 -36.39 -0.45 -0.92
N ARG A 207 -37.54 0.22 -0.75
CA ARG A 207 -37.93 1.40 -1.55
C ARG A 207 -37.95 2.64 -0.67
N LEU A 208 -37.44 3.76 -1.20
CA LEU A 208 -37.38 5.04 -0.48
C LEU A 208 -38.76 5.55 -0.07
N GLU A 209 -39.76 5.36 -0.93
CA GLU A 209 -41.17 5.74 -0.67
C GLU A 209 -41.78 5.00 0.52
N HIS A 210 -41.22 3.83 0.86
CA HIS A 210 -41.65 3.01 2.00
C HIS A 210 -40.69 3.12 3.19
N SER A 211 -39.78 4.09 3.14
CA SER A 211 -38.79 4.34 4.18
C SER A 211 -39.17 5.56 5.00
N ALA A 212 -38.84 5.51 6.28
CA ALA A 212 -38.80 6.68 7.13
C ALA A 212 -37.43 6.70 7.82
N PHE A 213 -36.87 7.89 8.02
CA PHE A 213 -35.52 8.03 8.55
C PHE A 213 -35.43 9.10 9.63
N SER A 214 -34.43 8.95 10.51
CA SER A 214 -34.06 9.94 11.52
C SER A 214 -32.55 9.94 11.67
N LYS A 215 -31.94 11.09 11.99
CA LYS A 215 -30.49 11.18 12.18
C LYS A 215 -30.07 10.76 13.58
N ILE A 216 -28.96 10.04 13.69
CA ILE A 216 -28.34 9.72 14.98
C ILE A 216 -27.91 11.02 15.67
N ASN A 217 -28.36 11.19 16.91
CA ASN A 217 -27.92 12.27 17.77
C ASN A 217 -26.59 11.92 18.44
N VAL A 218 -25.48 12.40 17.87
CA VAL A 218 -24.12 12.13 18.36
C VAL A 218 -23.87 12.69 19.76
N SER A 219 -24.59 13.73 20.18
CA SER A 219 -24.45 14.31 21.53
C SER A 219 -24.97 13.39 22.63
N GLU A 220 -25.89 12.47 22.28
CA GLU A 220 -26.48 11.47 23.17
C GLU A 220 -25.77 10.10 23.08
N ASN A 221 -24.50 10.10 22.69
CA ASN A 221 -23.68 8.88 22.60
C ASN A 221 -23.68 8.13 23.95
N GLY A 222 -24.13 6.88 23.93
CA GLY A 222 -24.25 6.04 25.10
C GLY A 222 -25.49 6.30 25.95
N ASN A 223 -26.45 7.10 25.50
CA ASN A 223 -27.75 7.30 26.15
C ASN A 223 -28.89 6.67 25.34
N TRP A 224 -30.00 6.36 26.01
CA TRP A 224 -31.22 5.94 25.34
C TRP A 224 -31.88 7.13 24.65
N VAL A 225 -32.13 7.00 23.35
CA VAL A 225 -32.79 8.03 22.55
C VAL A 225 -34.02 7.42 21.87
N THR A 226 -35.14 8.12 21.94
CA THR A 226 -36.35 7.78 21.19
C THR A 226 -36.32 8.51 19.87
N TYR A 227 -36.26 7.76 18.77
CA TYR A 227 -36.36 8.30 17.42
C TYR A 227 -37.76 8.10 16.87
N GLU A 228 -38.29 9.14 16.25
CA GLU A 228 -39.59 9.09 15.59
C GLU A 228 -39.41 9.00 14.07
N PHE A 229 -40.20 8.11 13.47
CA PHE A 229 -40.21 7.85 12.04
C PHE A 229 -41.62 8.08 11.53
N ILE A 230 -41.80 9.01 10.59
CA ILE A 230 -43.10 9.37 10.04
C ILE A 230 -43.04 9.12 8.54
N TRP A 231 -43.97 8.32 8.03
CA TRP A 231 -44.12 8.12 6.59
C TRP A 231 -45.05 9.17 6.00
N ASP A 232 -44.88 9.53 4.72
CA ASP A 232 -45.69 10.55 4.04
C ASP A 232 -47.15 10.12 3.84
N ALA A 233 -47.40 8.81 3.72
CA ALA A 233 -48.73 8.22 3.67
C ALA A 233 -48.78 6.94 4.55
N PRO A 234 -49.97 6.50 4.99
CA PRO A 234 -50.10 5.22 5.69
C PRO A 234 -49.71 4.06 4.76
N ILE A 235 -48.79 3.20 5.20
CA ILE A 235 -48.27 2.07 4.42
C ILE A 235 -48.70 0.75 5.07
N LEU A 236 -49.11 -0.21 4.26
CA LEU A 236 -49.39 -1.57 4.73
C LEU A 236 -48.07 -2.34 4.89
N ALA A 237 -47.68 -2.65 6.12
CA ALA A 237 -46.48 -3.41 6.44
C ALA A 237 -46.87 -4.82 6.93
N GLY A 238 -46.27 -5.86 6.34
CA GLY A 238 -46.23 -7.22 6.91
C GLY A 238 -44.89 -7.53 7.58
N GLN A 239 -43.86 -6.76 7.25
CA GLN A 239 -42.51 -6.87 7.79
C GLN A 239 -41.89 -5.47 7.90
N LEU A 240 -40.98 -5.31 8.84
CA LEU A 240 -40.14 -4.12 8.98
C LEU A 240 -38.69 -4.50 8.81
N ARG A 241 -37.94 -3.71 8.03
CA ARG A 241 -36.48 -3.74 8.03
C ARG A 241 -35.98 -2.50 8.75
N ILE A 242 -35.20 -2.70 9.80
CA ILE A 242 -34.62 -1.65 10.64
C ILE A 242 -33.12 -1.59 10.36
N ASP A 243 -32.67 -0.45 9.86
CA ASP A 243 -31.26 -0.16 9.61
C ASP A 243 -30.80 0.81 10.72
N PRO A 244 -30.19 0.31 11.81
CA PRO A 244 -29.95 1.10 13.01
C PRO A 244 -28.79 2.10 12.86
N THR A 245 -27.97 1.99 11.81
CA THR A 245 -26.86 2.90 11.49
C THR A 245 -26.33 2.58 10.08
N GLU A 246 -25.69 3.53 9.40
CA GLU A 246 -24.94 3.26 8.16
C GLU A 246 -23.45 2.99 8.44
N GLN A 247 -23.04 3.14 9.71
CA GLN A 247 -21.66 3.06 10.12
C GLN A 247 -21.30 1.67 10.65
N ALA A 248 -20.22 1.09 10.12
CA ALA A 248 -19.62 -0.12 10.65
C ALA A 248 -18.99 0.09 12.04
N ARG A 249 -18.93 -0.97 12.84
CA ARG A 249 -18.31 -1.04 14.17
C ARG A 249 -18.90 -0.05 15.18
N ILE A 250 -20.21 0.12 15.12
CA ILE A 250 -20.99 0.80 16.14
C ILE A 250 -21.70 -0.27 16.95
N ARG A 251 -21.68 -0.11 18.27
CA ARG A 251 -22.44 -0.96 19.18
C ARG A 251 -23.80 -0.33 19.42
N ILE A 252 -24.83 -1.17 19.39
CA ILE A 252 -26.23 -0.79 19.30
C ILE A 252 -27.00 -1.61 20.34
N GLN A 253 -27.83 -0.95 21.11
CA GLN A 253 -28.83 -1.62 21.96
C GLN A 253 -30.20 -1.13 21.53
N LEU A 254 -31.10 -2.07 21.25
CA LEU A 254 -32.50 -1.79 20.95
C LEU A 254 -33.30 -2.07 22.22
N LYS A 255 -34.25 -1.22 22.56
CA LYS A 255 -35.12 -1.42 23.73
C LYS A 255 -36.53 -1.76 23.31
N GLU A 256 -37.15 -0.87 22.55
CA GLU A 256 -38.56 -0.99 22.19
C GLU A 256 -38.83 -0.36 20.83
N LEU A 257 -39.71 -1.00 20.07
CA LEU A 257 -40.33 -0.47 18.85
C LEU A 257 -41.84 -0.38 19.06
N GLN A 258 -42.43 0.76 18.72
CA GLN A 258 -43.89 0.93 18.70
C GLN A 258 -44.33 1.45 17.33
N LEU A 259 -45.45 0.94 16.82
CA LEU A 259 -46.05 1.35 15.55
C LEU A 259 -47.43 1.92 15.79
N PHE A 260 -47.74 2.99 15.07
CA PHE A 260 -48.99 3.74 15.18
C PHE A 260 -49.68 3.86 13.82
N ASP A 261 -51.01 3.79 13.85
CA ASP A 261 -51.85 4.05 12.68
C ASP A 261 -51.97 5.55 12.37
N GLU A 262 -52.73 5.88 11.32
CA GLU A 262 -53.01 7.27 10.93
C GLU A 262 -53.73 8.10 12.00
N LYS A 263 -54.47 7.44 12.90
CA LYS A 263 -55.20 8.07 14.01
C LYS A 263 -54.32 8.24 15.26
N GLY A 264 -53.07 7.78 15.23
CA GLY A 264 -52.15 7.77 16.36
C GLY A 264 -52.41 6.66 17.38
N SER A 265 -53.21 5.64 17.04
CA SER A 265 -53.44 4.48 17.91
C SER A 265 -52.30 3.48 17.77
N LEU A 266 -51.84 2.93 18.90
CA LEU A 266 -50.82 1.89 18.93
C LEU A 266 -51.36 0.60 18.30
N VAL A 267 -50.72 0.13 17.23
CA VAL A 267 -51.11 -1.10 16.51
C VAL A 267 -50.16 -2.27 16.75
N PHE A 268 -48.92 -2.00 17.20
CA PHE A 268 -47.92 -3.01 17.50
C PHE A 268 -46.86 -2.45 18.45
N SER A 269 -46.40 -3.27 19.39
CA SER A 269 -45.22 -2.99 20.22
C SER A 269 -44.35 -4.23 20.31
N HIS A 270 -43.04 -4.04 20.31
CA HIS A 270 -42.03 -5.10 20.40
C HIS A 270 -40.87 -4.69 21.29
N SER A 271 -40.54 -5.55 22.26
CA SER A 271 -39.40 -5.38 23.15
C SER A 271 -38.22 -6.22 22.67
N PHE A 272 -37.02 -5.63 22.64
CA PHE A 272 -35.80 -6.31 22.20
C PHE A 272 -35.01 -6.84 23.41
N ILE A 273 -35.54 -7.87 24.06
CA ILE A 273 -34.91 -8.49 25.24
C ILE A 273 -34.63 -9.98 25.04
N TRP A 274 -33.69 -10.51 25.82
CA TRP A 274 -33.43 -11.94 25.89
C TRP A 274 -34.51 -12.65 26.72
N GLY A 275 -35.10 -13.71 26.17
CA GLY A 275 -35.98 -14.62 26.89
C GLY A 275 -35.23 -15.52 27.87
N ALA A 276 -35.99 -16.29 28.66
CA ALA A 276 -35.43 -17.25 29.62
C ALA A 276 -34.63 -18.38 28.96
N ASP A 277 -34.91 -18.68 27.69
CA ASP A 277 -34.18 -19.65 26.87
C ASP A 277 -32.90 -19.09 26.22
N LEU A 278 -32.50 -17.86 26.58
CA LEU A 278 -31.37 -17.11 26.01
C LEU A 278 -31.49 -16.87 24.49
N LEU A 279 -32.72 -16.96 23.96
CA LEU A 279 -33.06 -16.52 22.62
C LEU A 279 -33.82 -15.19 22.72
N PRO A 280 -33.89 -14.40 21.63
CA PRO A 280 -34.73 -13.21 21.64
C PRO A 280 -36.16 -13.55 22.05
N GLU A 281 -36.74 -12.76 22.94
CA GLU A 281 -38.16 -12.89 23.25
C GLU A 281 -38.96 -12.69 21.95
N ASN A 282 -40.02 -13.47 21.75
CA ASN A 282 -40.77 -13.52 20.48
C ASN A 282 -39.89 -13.86 19.26
N LYS A 283 -38.92 -14.76 19.38
CA LYS A 283 -38.00 -15.20 18.30
C LYS A 283 -38.64 -15.45 16.92
N PHE A 284 -39.90 -15.87 16.86
CA PHE A 284 -40.62 -16.08 15.59
C PHE A 284 -40.95 -14.79 14.83
N GLN A 285 -40.86 -13.64 15.50
CA GLN A 285 -41.02 -12.32 14.90
C GLN A 285 -39.70 -11.76 14.36
N TYR A 286 -38.57 -12.46 14.53
CA TYR A 286 -37.30 -12.05 13.93
C TYR A 286 -37.13 -12.69 12.56
N GLY A 287 -36.88 -11.87 11.54
CA GLY A 287 -36.53 -12.30 10.20
C GLY A 287 -35.02 -12.40 10.00
N SER A 288 -34.54 -12.06 8.80
CA SER A 288 -33.12 -12.00 8.49
C SER A 288 -32.40 -10.89 9.27
N ILE A 289 -31.17 -11.19 9.69
CA ILE A 289 -30.22 -10.25 10.28
C ILE A 289 -29.04 -10.13 9.31
N HIS A 290 -28.73 -8.91 8.86
CA HIS A 290 -27.64 -8.62 7.94
C HIS A 290 -26.61 -7.71 8.62
N GLU A 291 -25.33 -8.04 8.49
CA GLU A 291 -24.19 -7.26 9.03
C GLU A 291 -24.31 -6.77 10.49
N LEU A 292 -25.12 -7.45 11.30
CA LEU A 292 -25.25 -7.25 12.73
C LEU A 292 -24.84 -8.54 13.44
N LYS A 293 -24.05 -8.39 14.50
CA LYS A 293 -23.62 -9.50 15.34
C LYS A 293 -23.96 -9.22 16.79
N ASN A 294 -24.44 -10.23 17.51
CA ASN A 294 -24.62 -10.12 18.96
C ASN A 294 -23.30 -9.72 19.65
N SER A 295 -23.35 -8.65 20.42
CA SER A 295 -22.29 -8.17 21.29
C SER A 295 -22.74 -8.35 22.74
N GLY A 296 -21.80 -8.66 23.63
CA GLY A 296 -22.10 -8.94 25.03
C GLY A 296 -22.59 -10.37 25.30
N LYS A 297 -22.75 -10.69 26.59
CA LYS A 297 -23.25 -12.00 27.04
C LYS A 297 -24.79 -11.94 27.14
N PRO A 298 -25.53 -12.90 26.55
CA PRO A 298 -26.98 -12.96 26.69
C PRO A 298 -27.35 -13.21 28.15
N PHE A 299 -28.35 -12.49 28.65
CA PHE A 299 -28.86 -12.64 30.01
C PHE A 299 -30.37 -12.40 30.01
N PRO A 300 -31.19 -13.27 30.62
CA PRO A 300 -32.65 -13.13 30.57
C PRO A 300 -33.13 -11.77 31.07
N GLY A 301 -34.07 -11.17 30.34
CA GLY A 301 -34.63 -9.84 30.63
C GLY A 301 -33.72 -8.66 30.26
N LYS A 302 -32.47 -8.91 29.84
CA LYS A 302 -31.56 -7.86 29.36
C LYS A 302 -31.83 -7.53 27.90
N GLU A 303 -31.61 -6.27 27.53
CA GLU A 303 -31.70 -5.81 26.15
C GLU A 303 -30.68 -6.50 25.24
N ILE A 304 -31.08 -6.72 23.99
CA ILE A 304 -30.23 -7.28 22.96
C ILE A 304 -29.22 -6.20 22.53
N GLU A 305 -27.95 -6.58 22.62
CA GLU A 305 -26.82 -5.76 22.22
C GLU A 305 -26.21 -6.31 20.93
N LEU A 306 -26.01 -5.44 19.95
CA LEU A 306 -25.55 -5.74 18.61
C LEU A 306 -24.34 -4.88 18.25
N GLU A 307 -23.51 -5.37 17.34
CA GLU A 307 -22.40 -4.65 16.70
C GLU A 307 -22.63 -4.65 15.19
N SER A 308 -22.59 -3.48 14.56
CA SER A 308 -22.57 -3.37 13.10
C SER A 308 -21.20 -3.80 12.56
N LEU A 309 -21.19 -4.62 11.52
CA LEU A 309 -19.96 -5.17 10.93
C LEU A 309 -19.56 -4.46 9.63
N GLY A 310 -20.53 -3.96 8.88
CA GLY A 310 -20.33 -3.33 7.58
C GLY A 310 -21.22 -2.11 7.38
N THR A 311 -21.53 -1.83 6.11
CA THR A 311 -22.24 -0.61 5.66
C THR A 311 -23.74 -0.79 5.50
N ASP A 312 -24.25 -2.02 5.60
CA ASP A 312 -25.68 -2.34 5.48
C ASP A 312 -26.19 -3.18 6.68
N PRO A 313 -25.98 -2.74 7.94
CA PRO A 313 -26.50 -3.47 9.09
C PRO A 313 -28.03 -3.36 9.11
N ALA A 314 -28.72 -4.49 9.12
CA ALA A 314 -30.17 -4.55 9.06
C ALA A 314 -30.75 -5.65 9.94
N LEU A 315 -31.87 -5.34 10.59
CA LEU A 315 -32.67 -6.26 11.38
C LEU A 315 -34.08 -6.32 10.81
N HIS A 316 -34.55 -7.51 10.44
CA HIS A 316 -35.92 -7.68 9.98
C HIS A 316 -36.83 -8.15 11.13
N LEU A 317 -38.00 -7.53 11.25
CA LEU A 317 -39.08 -7.94 12.14
C LEU A 317 -40.33 -8.30 11.33
N LEU A 318 -40.90 -9.46 11.61
CA LEU A 318 -42.11 -9.97 11.02
C LEU A 318 -43.30 -9.56 11.89
N LEU A 319 -44.30 -8.92 11.28
CA LEU A 319 -45.51 -8.53 11.98
C LEU A 319 -46.49 -9.73 12.01
N PRO A 320 -47.19 -9.99 13.12
CA PRO A 320 -48.13 -11.11 13.21
C PRO A 320 -49.25 -11.07 12.16
N ARG A 321 -49.62 -9.85 11.72
CA ARG A 321 -50.58 -9.56 10.65
C ARG A 321 -50.15 -8.26 9.97
N SER A 322 -50.52 -8.08 8.71
CA SER A 322 -50.26 -6.83 8.00
C SER A 322 -50.98 -5.65 8.66
N GLN A 323 -50.24 -4.60 9.02
CA GLN A 323 -50.73 -3.40 9.70
C GLN A 323 -50.59 -2.18 8.80
N LYS A 324 -51.58 -1.27 8.79
CA LYS A 324 -51.41 0.05 8.19
C LYS A 324 -50.73 0.98 9.19
N ILE A 325 -49.51 1.40 8.88
CA ILE A 325 -48.67 2.21 9.77
C ILE A 325 -48.42 3.59 9.17
N LYS A 326 -48.39 4.62 10.02
CA LYS A 326 -48.09 6.02 9.64
C LYS A 326 -46.93 6.60 10.44
N LYS A 327 -46.73 6.11 11.66
CA LYS A 327 -45.62 6.51 12.55
C LYS A 327 -45.03 5.29 13.25
N ALA A 328 -43.73 5.31 13.47
CA ALA A 328 -43.03 4.40 14.35
C ALA A 328 -42.16 5.17 15.35
N THR A 329 -41.97 4.61 16.53
CA THR A 329 -40.98 5.10 17.50
C THR A 329 -40.04 3.97 17.86
N LEU A 330 -38.74 4.23 17.77
CA LEU A 330 -37.69 3.26 18.13
C LEU A 330 -36.84 3.84 19.26
N VAL A 331 -36.76 3.12 20.37
CA VAL A 331 -35.87 3.44 21.48
C VAL A 331 -34.58 2.64 21.30
N ILE A 332 -33.49 3.36 21.03
CA ILE A 332 -32.19 2.79 20.68
C ILE A 332 -31.08 3.56 21.39
N ARG A 333 -29.97 2.87 21.65
CA ARG A 333 -28.77 3.41 22.25
C ARG A 333 -27.58 3.05 21.37
N HIS A 334 -26.86 4.05 20.90
CA HIS A 334 -25.64 3.89 20.10
C HIS A 334 -24.40 4.15 20.96
N THR A 335 -23.33 3.39 20.77
CA THR A 335 -22.02 3.69 21.36
C THR A 335 -20.87 3.26 20.47
N GLU A 336 -19.73 3.91 20.64
CA GLU A 336 -18.47 3.52 20.00
C GLU A 336 -18.03 2.15 20.56
N ILE A 337 -17.60 1.23 19.71
CA ILE A 337 -17.27 -0.15 20.09
C ILE A 337 -16.23 -0.29 21.22
N LYS A 338 -15.32 0.69 21.35
CA LYS A 338 -14.30 0.73 22.42
C LYS A 338 -14.91 1.01 23.80
N ASN A 339 -16.09 1.61 23.87
CA ASN A 339 -16.76 1.95 25.12
C ASN A 339 -17.69 0.79 25.49
N GLN A 340 -17.66 0.32 26.73
CA GLN A 340 -18.68 -0.60 27.22
C GLN A 340 -19.95 0.18 27.56
N PHE A 341 -21.12 -0.42 27.32
CA PHE A 341 -22.34 0.10 27.92
C PHE A 341 -22.20 -0.05 29.43
N LYS A 342 -22.09 1.09 30.12
CA LYS A 342 -22.19 1.15 31.58
C LYS A 342 -23.62 0.92 32.00
#